data_AF-A0A957MEF2-F1
#
_entry.id   AF-A0A957MEF2-F1
#
_cell.length_a   1.000
_cell.length_b   1.000
_cell.length_c   1.000
_cell.angle_alpha   90.00
_cell.angle_beta   90.00
_cell.angle_gamma   90.00
#
_symmetry.space_group_name_H-M   'P 1'
#
loop_
_entity.id
_entity.type
_entity.pdbx_description
1 polymer ?
#
loop_
_entity_poly.entity_id
_entity_poly.type
_entity_poly.pdbx_seq_one_letter_code
_entity_poly.pdbx_strand_id
1 'polypeptide(L)'
;GAQNTASAVDPTQVQAAISQYFNISLWAFLPILAIFVLSMLHFSAYMSLMLSALLAVLLATVTQHDLIVSLAADPSLSYWQAALKVGIDTLAHGFHLQSGVDALDKIFSGGGATGMLTTIWLLLVAAGFGAVVDHTGMLAKAISPVVKRATGKMKLVLITMLSSIGLNLVTADPYVSIVLASRMFREQYIKSRLNPVILSTSIADSGTILSNIIPWNVHGALFAATLGIGTLVWAPFAFTAYLTPVITLILAYVHYLRTERIAADADANQVYGPEPAGLPEPAQLA
;
A
#
# COMPACT_ATOMS: atom_id res chain seq x y z
N GLY A 1 20.33 30.76 -25.00
CA GLY A 1 21.21 30.50 -23.86
C GLY A 1 20.35 30.33 -22.63
N ALA A 2 20.20 29.09 -22.16
CA ALA A 2 19.57 28.78 -20.89
C ALA A 2 20.60 27.96 -20.11
N GLN A 3 21.20 28.60 -19.12
CA GLN A 3 22.10 27.93 -18.18
C GLN A 3 21.26 26.97 -17.34
N ASN A 4 21.31 25.68 -17.67
CA ASN A 4 20.99 24.61 -16.74
C ASN A 4 22.10 24.57 -15.68
N THR A 5 22.08 25.49 -14.73
CA THR A 5 22.74 25.29 -13.44
C THR A 5 21.78 24.47 -12.59
N ALA A 6 21.73 23.16 -12.83
CA ALA A 6 21.48 22.26 -11.72
C ALA A 6 22.60 22.54 -10.73
N SER A 7 22.33 23.35 -9.70
CA SER A 7 23.28 23.62 -8.63
C SER A 7 23.72 22.27 -8.11
N ALA A 8 24.93 21.86 -8.50
CA ALA A 8 25.52 20.62 -8.02
C ALA A 8 25.59 20.78 -6.51
N VAL A 9 24.76 20.01 -5.80
CA VAL A 9 24.73 20.03 -4.34
C VAL A 9 26.13 19.66 -3.88
N ASP A 10 26.83 20.61 -3.26
CA ASP A 10 28.19 20.38 -2.78
C ASP A 10 28.13 19.34 -1.65
N PRO A 11 28.70 18.14 -1.84
CA PRO A 11 28.64 17.08 -0.84
C PRO A 11 29.25 17.51 0.49
N THR A 12 30.23 18.42 0.47
CA THR A 12 30.90 18.92 1.68
C THR A 12 30.00 19.84 2.49
N GLN A 13 29.19 20.67 1.82
CA GLN A 13 28.20 21.54 2.46
C GLN A 13 27.08 20.72 3.11
N VAL A 14 26.59 19.68 2.42
CA VAL A 14 25.59 18.75 2.96
C VAL A 14 26.13 18.00 4.16
N GLN A 15 27.35 17.48 4.08
CA GLN A 15 27.98 16.76 5.19
C GLN A 15 28.17 17.66 6.42
N ALA A 16 28.63 18.89 6.23
CA ALA A 16 28.80 19.87 7.31
C ALA A 16 27.47 20.19 7.99
N ALA A 17 26.41 20.43 7.22
CA ALA A 17 25.08 20.68 7.75
C ALA A 17 24.53 19.48 8.53
N ILE A 18 24.70 18.25 8.03
CA ILE A 18 24.24 17.05 8.76
C ILE A 18 24.99 16.90 10.09
N SER A 19 26.33 17.09 10.09
CA SER A 19 27.13 17.01 11.32
C SER A 19 26.82 18.13 12.32
N GLN A 20 26.28 19.25 11.87
CA GLN A 20 25.89 20.38 12.71
C GLN A 20 24.55 20.14 13.41
N TYR A 21 23.56 19.60 12.69
CA TYR A 21 22.18 19.51 13.20
C TYR A 21 21.81 18.12 13.75
N PHE A 22 22.52 17.06 13.37
CA PHE A 22 22.17 15.70 13.76
C PHE A 22 23.31 14.99 14.49
N ASN A 23 22.98 14.45 15.66
CA ASN A 23 23.83 13.47 16.32
C ASN A 23 23.64 12.07 15.69
N ILE A 24 24.56 11.68 14.80
CA ILE A 24 24.52 10.38 14.13
C ILE A 24 25.01 9.30 15.10
N SER A 25 24.11 8.41 15.51
CA SER A 25 24.43 7.26 16.35
C SER A 25 23.75 5.99 15.85
N LEU A 26 24.31 4.83 16.20
CA LEU A 26 23.71 3.51 15.92
C LEU A 26 22.32 3.37 16.54
N TRP A 27 22.02 4.12 17.60
CA TRP A 27 20.71 4.11 18.24
C TRP A 27 19.60 4.61 17.32
N ALA A 28 19.90 5.45 16.32
CA ALA A 28 18.92 5.97 15.37
C ALA A 28 18.22 4.86 14.54
N PHE A 29 18.80 3.66 14.47
CA PHE A 29 18.18 2.51 13.81
C PHE A 29 17.15 1.77 14.67
N LEU A 30 17.09 2.05 15.97
CA LEU A 30 16.26 1.34 16.92
C LEU A 30 14.74 1.42 16.60
N PRO A 31 14.19 2.56 16.13
CA PRO A 31 12.80 2.60 15.67
C PRO A 31 12.53 1.69 14.47
N ILE A 32 13.45 1.61 13.51
CA ILE A 32 13.30 0.74 12.34
C ILE A 32 13.34 -0.73 12.76
N LEU A 33 14.27 -1.08 13.66
CA LEU A 33 14.34 -2.43 14.24
C LEU A 33 13.06 -2.77 15.01
N ALA A 34 12.47 -1.80 15.72
CA ALA A 34 11.21 -2.00 16.42
C ALA A 34 10.06 -2.36 15.47
N ILE A 35 9.98 -1.76 14.28
CA ILE A 35 8.97 -2.13 13.26
C ILE A 35 9.10 -3.61 12.91
N PHE A 36 10.32 -4.08 12.61
CA PHE A 36 10.54 -5.48 12.24
C PHE A 36 10.27 -6.44 13.38
N VAL A 37 10.72 -6.11 14.60
CA VAL A 37 10.49 -6.94 15.79
C VAL A 37 8.99 -7.02 16.11
N LEU A 38 8.27 -5.89 16.14
CA LEU A 38 6.83 -5.88 16.40
C LEU A 38 6.05 -6.63 15.31
N SER A 39 6.46 -6.50 14.05
CA SER A 39 5.86 -7.26 12.94
C SER A 39 6.12 -8.77 13.06
N MET A 40 7.32 -9.19 13.49
CA MET A 40 7.64 -10.59 13.77
C MET A 40 6.86 -11.14 14.97
N LEU A 41 6.52 -10.28 15.93
CA LEU A 41 5.66 -10.59 17.07
C LEU A 41 4.17 -10.57 16.73
N HIS A 42 3.80 -10.49 15.44
CA HIS A 42 2.43 -10.47 14.94
C HIS A 42 1.56 -9.31 15.46
N PHE A 43 2.17 -8.17 15.83
CA PHE A 43 1.38 -6.96 16.04
C PHE A 43 0.82 -6.44 14.72
N SER A 44 -0.39 -5.86 14.75
CA SER A 44 -0.97 -5.24 13.56
C SER A 44 -0.06 -4.15 13.00
N ALA A 45 -0.06 -3.98 11.67
CA ALA A 45 0.86 -3.06 10.99
C ALA A 45 0.73 -1.61 11.51
N TYR A 46 -0.51 -1.15 11.73
CA TYR A 46 -0.78 0.17 12.30
C TYR A 46 -0.18 0.34 13.72
N MET A 47 -0.33 -0.66 14.59
CA MET A 47 0.27 -0.65 15.93
C MET A 47 1.80 -0.63 15.87
N SER A 48 2.39 -1.44 15.00
CA SER A 48 3.84 -1.52 14.83
C SER A 48 4.43 -0.19 14.37
N LEU A 49 3.79 0.48 13.41
CA LEU A 49 4.19 1.81 12.93
C LEU A 49 4.04 2.88 14.01
N MET A 50 2.91 2.90 14.72
CA MET A 50 2.64 3.91 15.76
C MET A 50 3.62 3.78 16.93
N LEU A 51 3.83 2.56 17.46
CA LEU A 51 4.76 2.33 18.56
C LEU A 51 6.21 2.67 18.16
N SER A 52 6.60 2.36 16.93
CA SER A 52 7.92 2.69 16.42
C SER A 52 8.11 4.20 16.23
N ALA A 53 7.08 4.92 15.78
CA ALA A 53 7.11 6.39 15.69
C ALA A 53 7.22 7.05 17.08
N LEU A 54 6.49 6.55 18.07
CA LEU A 54 6.61 7.00 19.46
C LEU A 54 8.01 6.74 20.03
N LEU A 55 8.57 5.57 19.74
CA LEU A 55 9.94 5.22 20.13
C LEU A 55 10.97 6.13 19.45
N ALA A 56 10.75 6.53 18.20
CA ALA A 56 11.60 7.49 17.49
C ALA A 56 11.57 8.88 18.17
N VAL A 57 10.39 9.36 18.54
CA VAL A 57 10.25 10.62 19.29
C VAL A 57 10.98 10.52 20.62
N LEU A 58 10.75 9.45 21.39
CA LEU A 58 11.44 9.23 22.68
C LEU A 58 12.96 9.21 22.51
N LEU A 59 13.47 8.50 21.50
CA LEU A 59 14.90 8.47 21.23
C LEU A 59 15.44 9.85 20.84
N ALA A 60 14.71 10.62 20.02
CA ALA A 60 15.08 11.98 19.66
C ALA A 60 15.17 12.89 20.90
N THR A 61 14.25 12.74 21.87
CA THR A 61 14.31 13.49 23.14
C THR A 61 15.55 13.22 23.98
N VAL A 62 16.21 12.07 23.81
CA VAL A 62 17.45 11.74 24.52
C VAL A 62 18.69 12.11 23.70
N THR A 63 18.62 12.01 22.38
CA THR A 63 19.80 12.09 21.50
C THR A 63 19.97 13.42 20.76
N GLN A 64 18.91 14.20 20.58
CA GLN A 64 18.86 15.41 19.74
C GLN A 64 18.41 16.66 20.54
N HIS A 65 19.11 16.97 21.62
CA HIS A 65 18.75 18.07 22.52
C HIS A 65 18.73 19.44 21.82
N ASP A 66 19.83 19.80 21.16
CA ASP A 66 19.99 21.12 20.53
C ASP A 66 18.99 21.34 19.40
N LEU A 67 18.71 20.28 18.62
CA LEU A 67 17.73 20.30 17.55
C LEU A 67 16.32 20.58 18.09
N ILE A 68 15.89 19.90 19.16
CA ILE A 68 14.58 20.10 19.77
C ILE A 68 14.41 21.54 20.29
N VAL A 69 15.44 22.09 20.94
CA VAL A 69 15.40 23.47 21.43
C VAL A 69 15.29 24.45 20.26
N SER A 70 16.03 24.22 19.17
CA SER A 70 15.95 25.05 17.97
C SER A 70 14.57 25.02 17.30
N LEU A 71 13.94 23.83 17.23
CA LEU A 71 12.64 23.64 16.58
C LEU A 71 11.46 24.10 17.43
N ALA A 72 11.58 24.04 18.76
CA ALA A 72 10.51 24.53 19.64
C ALA A 72 10.30 26.05 19.50
N ALA A 73 11.35 26.79 19.12
CA ALA A 73 11.36 28.24 18.86
C ALA A 73 10.73 29.08 19.99
N ASP A 74 10.78 28.58 21.23
CA ASP A 74 10.19 29.23 22.40
C ASP A 74 11.12 29.08 23.62
N PRO A 75 11.89 30.13 23.97
CA PRO A 75 12.82 30.11 25.09
C PRO A 75 12.14 30.01 26.47
N SER A 76 10.82 30.20 26.55
CA SER A 76 10.08 30.17 27.83
C SER A 76 9.70 28.76 28.29
N LEU A 77 9.81 27.77 27.38
CA LEU A 77 9.46 26.38 27.66
C LEU A 77 10.60 25.63 28.33
N SER A 78 10.26 24.80 29.31
CA SER A 78 11.21 23.79 29.81
C SER A 78 11.53 22.78 28.71
N TYR A 79 12.70 22.13 28.79
CA TYR A 79 13.11 21.15 27.78
C TYR A 79 12.06 20.06 27.52
N TRP A 80 11.42 19.54 28.57
CA TRP A 80 10.40 18.51 28.43
C TRP A 80 9.14 18.99 27.71
N GLN A 81 8.75 20.26 27.91
CA GLN A 81 7.65 20.88 27.18
C GLN A 81 8.03 21.13 25.72
N ALA A 82 9.26 21.57 25.46
CA ALA A 82 9.79 21.72 24.10
C ALA A 82 9.82 20.37 23.36
N ALA A 83 10.31 19.31 24.02
CA ALA A 83 10.35 17.96 23.48
C ALA A 83 8.96 17.40 23.17
N LEU A 84 7.98 17.62 24.05
CA LEU A 84 6.59 17.22 23.80
C LEU A 84 5.98 18.01 22.63
N LYS A 85 6.17 19.33 22.60
CA LYS A 85 5.70 20.21 21.51
C LYS A 85 6.27 19.75 20.17
N VAL A 86 7.59 19.63 20.05
CA VAL A 86 8.27 19.23 18.81
C VAL A 86 7.90 17.80 18.43
N GLY A 87 7.79 16.87 19.39
CA GLY A 87 7.39 15.50 19.12
C GLY A 87 5.98 15.39 18.53
N ILE A 88 4.99 16.07 19.14
CA ILE A 88 3.61 16.11 18.64
C ILE A 88 3.56 16.81 17.28
N ASP A 89 4.24 17.95 17.14
CA ASP A 89 4.26 18.73 15.91
C ASP A 89 4.89 17.94 14.75
N THR A 90 6.00 17.24 15.01
CA THR A 90 6.65 16.38 14.01
C THR A 90 5.75 15.22 13.56
N LEU A 91 4.98 14.62 14.48
CA LEU A 91 4.03 13.55 14.12
C LEU A 91 2.82 14.10 13.35
N ALA A 92 2.32 15.27 13.74
CA ALA A 92 1.11 15.86 13.15
C ALA A 92 1.41 16.57 11.82
N HIS A 93 2.33 17.52 11.81
CA HIS A 93 2.64 18.41 10.69
C HIS A 93 3.88 17.99 9.91
N GLY A 94 4.71 17.12 10.48
CA GLY A 94 5.94 16.67 9.88
C GLY A 94 7.17 17.41 10.38
N PHE A 95 8.35 16.89 10.06
CA PHE A 95 9.61 17.52 10.40
C PHE A 95 9.90 18.64 9.38
N HIS A 96 10.43 19.77 9.85
CA HIS A 96 10.88 20.86 8.99
C HIS A 96 12.25 21.34 9.45
N LEU A 97 13.27 21.15 8.60
CA LEU A 97 14.62 21.65 8.86
C LEU A 97 14.80 23.02 8.18
N GLN A 98 15.46 23.94 8.88
CA GLN A 98 15.95 25.20 8.31
C GLN A 98 17.47 25.24 8.45
N SER A 99 18.16 24.50 7.58
CA SER A 99 19.62 24.41 7.57
C SER A 99 20.29 25.51 6.75
N GLY A 100 19.51 26.23 5.93
CA GLY A 100 20.03 27.20 4.96
C GLY A 100 20.52 26.55 3.65
N VAL A 101 20.33 25.23 3.50
CA VAL A 101 20.63 24.48 2.28
C VAL A 101 19.32 23.90 1.73
N ASP A 102 18.75 24.55 0.72
CA ASP A 102 17.45 24.16 0.13
C ASP A 102 17.35 22.67 -0.25
N ALA A 103 18.46 22.09 -0.73
CA ALA A 103 18.50 20.68 -1.10
C ALA A 103 18.34 19.76 0.13
N LEU A 104 18.96 20.13 1.27
CA LEU A 104 18.86 19.38 2.51
C LEU A 104 17.48 19.53 3.13
N ASP A 105 16.97 20.76 3.17
CA ASP A 105 15.66 21.07 3.73
C ASP A 105 14.54 20.34 2.98
N LYS A 106 14.64 20.18 1.65
CA LYS A 106 13.70 19.38 0.85
C LYS A 106 13.74 17.88 1.13
N ILE A 107 14.89 17.32 1.49
CA ILE A 107 15.05 15.88 1.73
C ILE A 107 14.58 15.51 3.13
N PHE A 108 14.92 16.35 4.12
CA PHE A 108 14.60 16.08 5.51
C PHE A 108 13.21 16.55 5.91
N SER A 109 12.62 17.54 5.22
CA SER A 109 11.28 18.00 5.55
C SER A 109 10.19 17.07 5.02
N GLY A 110 9.19 16.77 5.85
CA GLY A 110 8.05 15.90 5.51
C GLY A 110 6.72 16.50 5.98
N GLY A 111 5.60 15.89 5.60
CA GLY A 111 4.25 16.43 5.88
C GLY A 111 3.50 15.82 7.07
N GLY A 112 4.11 14.86 7.79
CA GLY A 112 3.47 14.20 8.93
C GLY A 112 2.11 13.56 8.61
N ALA A 113 1.25 13.40 9.61
CA ALA A 113 -0.10 12.87 9.44
C ALA A 113 -1.02 13.80 8.63
N THR A 114 -0.86 15.12 8.78
CA THR A 114 -1.69 16.12 8.08
C THR A 114 -1.46 16.09 6.56
N GLY A 115 -0.22 15.89 6.12
CA GLY A 115 0.13 15.72 4.71
C GLY A 115 -0.51 14.50 4.05
N MET A 116 -0.97 13.52 4.84
CA MET A 116 -1.66 12.33 4.35
C MET A 116 -3.19 12.43 4.42
N LEU A 117 -3.76 13.51 4.99
CA LEU A 117 -5.22 13.63 5.17
C LEU A 117 -5.99 13.57 3.86
N THR A 118 -5.49 14.21 2.80
CA THR A 118 -6.13 14.14 1.47
C THR A 118 -6.23 12.69 0.98
N THR A 119 -5.16 11.91 1.17
CA THR A 119 -5.16 10.49 0.84
C THR A 119 -6.17 9.76 1.69
N ILE A 120 -6.16 9.94 3.02
CA ILE A 120 -7.11 9.29 3.95
C ILE A 120 -8.57 9.60 3.56
N TRP A 121 -8.89 10.85 3.23
CA TRP A 121 -10.23 11.22 2.78
C TRP A 121 -10.63 10.51 1.50
N LEU A 122 -9.74 10.48 0.51
CA LEU A 122 -9.98 9.77 -0.74
C LEU A 122 -10.21 8.26 -0.49
N LEU A 123 -9.40 7.66 0.39
CA LEU A 123 -9.53 6.27 0.81
C LEU A 123 -10.89 5.97 1.43
N LEU A 124 -11.33 6.79 2.38
CA LEU A 124 -12.62 6.59 3.07
C LEU A 124 -13.81 6.72 2.12
N VAL A 125 -13.78 7.69 1.21
CA VAL A 125 -14.83 7.88 0.20
C VAL A 125 -14.85 6.74 -0.81
N ALA A 126 -13.68 6.32 -1.30
CA ALA A 126 -13.54 5.19 -2.22
C ALA A 126 -14.05 3.88 -1.62
N ALA A 127 -13.61 3.55 -0.41
CA ALA A 127 -14.04 2.34 0.31
C ALA A 127 -15.56 2.37 0.60
N GLY A 128 -16.10 3.52 1.01
CA GLY A 128 -17.54 3.70 1.22
C GLY A 128 -18.35 3.48 -0.04
N PHE A 129 -17.91 4.03 -1.17
CA PHE A 129 -18.54 3.79 -2.47
C PHE A 129 -18.48 2.31 -2.88
N GLY A 130 -17.30 1.69 -2.80
CA GLY A 130 -17.11 0.26 -3.09
C GLY A 130 -18.03 -0.63 -2.26
N ALA A 131 -18.18 -0.34 -0.97
CA ALA A 131 -19.06 -1.08 -0.07
C ALA A 131 -20.55 -0.95 -0.43
N VAL A 132 -21.02 0.25 -0.80
CA VAL A 132 -22.42 0.44 -1.24
C VAL A 132 -22.71 -0.31 -2.53
N VAL A 133 -21.79 -0.26 -3.50
CA VAL A 133 -21.95 -0.95 -4.79
C VAL A 133 -21.95 -2.48 -4.62
N ASP A 134 -21.16 -3.01 -3.68
CA ASP A 134 -21.19 -4.44 -3.33
C ASP A 134 -22.50 -4.82 -2.62
N HIS A 135 -22.89 -4.07 -1.59
CA HIS A 135 -24.07 -4.38 -0.77
C HIS A 135 -25.40 -4.29 -1.56
N THR A 136 -25.47 -3.41 -2.56
CA THR A 136 -26.64 -3.31 -3.45
C THR A 136 -26.73 -4.45 -4.47
N GLY A 137 -25.71 -5.31 -4.58
CA GLY A 137 -25.67 -6.42 -5.54
C GLY A 137 -25.55 -5.97 -7.00
N MET A 138 -25.31 -4.68 -7.26
CA MET A 138 -25.18 -4.13 -8.62
C MET A 138 -24.01 -4.77 -9.37
N LEU A 139 -22.86 -4.96 -8.69
CA LEU A 139 -21.69 -5.60 -9.28
C LEU A 139 -21.95 -7.06 -9.63
N ALA A 140 -22.57 -7.83 -8.72
CA ALA A 140 -22.92 -9.22 -8.96
C ALA A 140 -23.85 -9.36 -10.19
N LYS A 141 -24.84 -8.47 -10.31
CA LYS A 141 -25.77 -8.44 -11.46
C LYS A 141 -25.09 -8.05 -12.77
N ALA A 142 -24.16 -7.09 -12.73
CA ALA A 142 -23.41 -6.64 -13.91
C ALA A 142 -22.43 -7.70 -14.43
N ILE A 143 -21.75 -8.43 -13.52
CA ILE A 143 -20.69 -9.38 -13.88
C ILE A 143 -21.24 -10.80 -14.12
N SER A 144 -22.41 -11.18 -13.57
CA SER A 144 -23.08 -12.47 -13.83
C SER A 144 -23.12 -12.91 -15.31
N PRO A 145 -23.54 -12.07 -16.28
CA PRO A 145 -23.54 -12.46 -17.70
C PRO A 145 -22.14 -12.68 -18.27
N VAL A 146 -21.12 -12.01 -17.73
CA VAL A 146 -19.72 -12.17 -18.11
C VAL A 146 -19.20 -13.53 -17.64
N VAL A 147 -19.49 -13.89 -16.39
CA VAL A 147 -19.15 -15.20 -15.80
C VAL A 147 -19.77 -16.34 -16.60
N LYS A 148 -21.05 -16.21 -17.01
CA LYS A 148 -21.74 -17.24 -17.82
C LYS A 148 -21.13 -17.45 -19.20
N ARG A 149 -20.42 -16.46 -19.76
CA ARG A 149 -19.75 -16.54 -21.06
C ARG A 149 -18.34 -17.16 -20.98
N ALA A 150 -17.86 -17.45 -19.77
CA ALA A 150 -16.57 -18.09 -19.52
C ALA A 150 -16.60 -19.60 -19.80
N THR A 151 -16.79 -19.94 -21.08
CA THR A 151 -16.73 -21.33 -21.55
C THR A 151 -15.30 -21.70 -21.93
N GLY A 152 -14.70 -22.64 -21.17
CA GLY A 152 -13.35 -23.15 -21.37
C GLY A 152 -12.33 -22.61 -20.35
N LYS A 153 -11.37 -23.46 -19.95
CA LYS A 153 -10.46 -23.19 -18.82
C LYS A 153 -9.60 -21.94 -19.00
N MET A 154 -9.02 -21.74 -20.19
CA MET A 154 -8.21 -20.55 -20.48
C MET A 154 -9.05 -19.28 -20.54
N LYS A 155 -10.24 -19.38 -21.13
CA LYS A 155 -11.19 -18.27 -21.19
C LYS A 155 -11.70 -17.87 -19.81
N LEU A 156 -11.87 -18.86 -18.92
CA LEU A 156 -12.23 -18.65 -17.52
C LEU A 156 -11.15 -17.85 -16.78
N VAL A 157 -9.87 -18.24 -16.90
CA VAL A 157 -8.74 -17.48 -16.33
C VAL A 157 -8.71 -16.04 -16.87
N LEU A 158 -8.76 -15.87 -18.19
CA LEU A 158 -8.73 -14.55 -18.81
C LEU A 158 -9.89 -13.66 -18.35
N ILE A 159 -11.11 -14.20 -18.30
CA ILE A 159 -12.29 -13.46 -17.87
C ILE A 159 -12.21 -13.12 -16.37
N THR A 160 -11.69 -14.03 -15.53
CA THR A 160 -11.42 -13.74 -14.12
C THR A 160 -10.47 -12.56 -13.98
N MET A 161 -9.37 -12.57 -14.72
CA MET A 161 -8.38 -11.49 -14.65
C MET A 161 -8.95 -10.14 -15.10
N LEU A 162 -9.63 -10.12 -16.26
CA LEU A 162 -10.27 -8.91 -16.78
C LEU A 162 -11.37 -8.39 -15.85
N SER A 163 -12.17 -9.29 -15.27
CA SER A 163 -13.23 -8.91 -14.32
C SER A 163 -12.65 -8.40 -13.01
N SER A 164 -11.56 -8.97 -12.53
CA SER A 164 -10.84 -8.49 -11.36
C SER A 164 -10.25 -7.09 -11.58
N ILE A 165 -9.65 -6.84 -12.76
CA ILE A 165 -9.18 -5.49 -13.13
C ILE A 165 -10.36 -4.50 -13.21
N GLY A 166 -11.44 -4.87 -13.91
CA GLY A 166 -12.61 -4.02 -14.07
C GLY A 166 -13.32 -3.72 -12.75
N LEU A 167 -13.39 -4.72 -11.86
CA LEU A 167 -13.94 -4.56 -10.54
C LEU A 167 -13.11 -3.59 -9.70
N ASN A 168 -11.78 -3.75 -9.69
CA ASN A 168 -10.89 -2.86 -8.97
C ASN A 168 -10.91 -1.41 -9.48
N LEU A 169 -11.10 -1.24 -10.80
CA LEU A 169 -11.28 0.07 -11.43
C LEU A 169 -12.54 0.79 -10.91
N VAL A 170 -13.60 0.04 -10.61
CA VAL A 170 -14.89 0.59 -10.15
C VAL A 170 -14.95 0.73 -8.63
N THR A 171 -14.48 -0.27 -7.88
CA THR A 171 -14.57 -0.27 -6.41
C THR A 171 -13.51 0.58 -5.74
N ALA A 172 -12.45 0.96 -6.48
CA ALA A 172 -11.32 1.76 -5.99
C ALA A 172 -10.59 1.13 -4.78
N ASP A 173 -10.90 -0.12 -4.47
CA ASP A 173 -10.39 -0.88 -3.35
C ASP A 173 -10.05 -2.31 -3.83
N PRO A 174 -8.77 -2.73 -3.70
CA PRO A 174 -8.31 -4.03 -4.14
C PRO A 174 -8.84 -5.16 -3.26
N TYR A 175 -9.12 -4.91 -1.99
CA TYR A 175 -9.65 -5.90 -1.06
C TYR A 175 -11.07 -6.34 -1.48
N VAL A 176 -11.96 -5.37 -1.72
CA VAL A 176 -13.30 -5.62 -2.26
C VAL A 176 -13.21 -6.35 -3.59
N SER A 177 -12.26 -5.95 -4.45
CA SER A 177 -12.07 -6.61 -5.74
C SER A 177 -11.65 -8.07 -5.62
N ILE A 178 -10.79 -8.42 -4.66
CA ILE A 178 -10.32 -9.81 -4.48
C ILE A 178 -11.46 -10.68 -3.96
N VAL A 179 -12.11 -10.25 -2.87
CA VAL A 179 -13.16 -11.03 -2.20
C VAL A 179 -14.33 -11.26 -3.15
N LEU A 180 -14.82 -10.22 -3.80
CA LEU A 180 -15.97 -10.35 -4.69
C LEU A 180 -15.62 -11.17 -5.94
N ALA A 181 -14.49 -10.91 -6.62
CA ALA A 181 -14.10 -11.72 -7.78
C ALA A 181 -13.92 -13.20 -7.40
N SER A 182 -13.34 -13.49 -6.23
CA SER A 182 -13.17 -14.88 -5.78
C SER A 182 -14.51 -15.59 -5.63
N ARG A 183 -15.50 -14.96 -4.99
CA ARG A 183 -16.85 -15.51 -4.81
C ARG A 183 -17.57 -15.71 -6.13
N MET A 184 -17.48 -14.71 -7.03
CA MET A 184 -18.18 -14.74 -8.31
C MET A 184 -17.71 -15.85 -9.27
N PHE A 185 -16.42 -16.17 -9.25
CA PHE A 185 -15.83 -17.18 -10.15
C PHE A 185 -15.65 -18.56 -9.49
N ARG A 186 -15.77 -18.66 -8.17
CA ARG A 186 -15.53 -19.89 -7.39
C ARG A 186 -16.24 -21.10 -7.99
N GLU A 187 -17.54 -20.99 -8.23
CA GLU A 187 -18.36 -22.11 -8.70
C GLU A 187 -17.91 -22.62 -10.08
N GLN A 188 -17.51 -21.72 -10.98
CA GLN A 188 -17.05 -22.05 -12.33
C GLN A 188 -15.67 -22.72 -12.30
N TYR A 189 -14.80 -22.34 -11.36
CA TYR A 189 -13.51 -23.02 -11.17
C TYR A 189 -13.67 -24.41 -10.57
N ILE A 190 -14.57 -24.57 -9.58
CA ILE A 190 -14.94 -25.87 -9.01
C ILE A 190 -15.47 -26.79 -10.11
N LYS A 191 -16.44 -26.32 -10.91
CA LYS A 191 -17.00 -27.04 -12.06
C LYS A 191 -15.93 -27.41 -13.10
N SER A 192 -14.91 -26.57 -13.26
CA SER A 192 -13.78 -26.79 -14.18
C SER A 192 -12.65 -27.64 -13.60
N ARG A 193 -12.77 -28.07 -12.33
CA ARG A 193 -11.78 -28.82 -11.53
C ARG A 193 -10.39 -28.19 -11.54
N LEU A 194 -10.33 -26.87 -11.41
CA LEU A 194 -9.09 -26.11 -11.27
C LEU A 194 -8.70 -25.99 -9.80
N ASN A 195 -7.41 -25.98 -9.48
CA ASN A 195 -6.94 -25.74 -8.12
C ASN A 195 -7.30 -24.31 -7.67
N PRO A 196 -7.76 -24.07 -6.42
CA PRO A 196 -7.97 -22.72 -5.88
C PRO A 196 -6.79 -21.76 -6.06
N VAL A 197 -5.55 -22.28 -6.10
CA VAL A 197 -4.35 -21.48 -6.37
C VAL A 197 -4.47 -20.73 -7.71
N ILE A 198 -5.03 -21.35 -8.75
CA ILE A 198 -5.19 -20.68 -10.05
C ILE A 198 -6.13 -19.48 -9.92
N LEU A 199 -7.21 -19.61 -9.16
CA LEU A 199 -8.17 -18.53 -8.92
C LEU A 199 -7.52 -17.39 -8.13
N SER A 200 -6.85 -17.70 -7.02
CA SER A 200 -6.23 -16.69 -6.16
C SER A 200 -5.07 -15.97 -6.88
N THR A 201 -4.20 -16.71 -7.55
CA THR A 201 -3.10 -16.14 -8.35
C THR A 201 -3.65 -15.28 -9.48
N SER A 202 -4.65 -15.73 -10.23
CA SER A 202 -5.23 -14.94 -11.33
C SER A 202 -5.81 -13.62 -10.84
N ILE A 203 -6.50 -13.60 -9.69
CA ILE A 203 -7.07 -12.38 -9.11
C ILE A 203 -5.98 -11.45 -8.58
N ALA A 204 -5.00 -12.00 -7.84
CA ALA A 204 -3.92 -11.22 -7.23
C ALA A 204 -3.02 -10.57 -8.29
N ASP A 205 -2.64 -11.34 -9.30
CA ASP A 205 -1.72 -10.91 -10.36
C ASP A 205 -2.37 -9.94 -11.36
N SER A 206 -3.70 -9.86 -11.39
CA SER A 206 -4.44 -8.93 -12.23
C SER A 206 -4.98 -7.73 -11.46
N GLY A 207 -5.98 -7.93 -10.60
CA GLY A 207 -6.68 -6.81 -9.97
C GLY A 207 -5.78 -6.09 -9.00
N THR A 208 -5.15 -6.84 -8.08
CA THR A 208 -4.35 -6.26 -7.00
C THR A 208 -3.12 -5.54 -7.54
N ILE A 209 -2.41 -6.12 -8.49
CA ILE A 209 -1.20 -5.49 -9.02
C ILE A 209 -1.50 -4.23 -9.87
N LEU A 210 -2.60 -4.21 -10.62
CA LEU A 210 -3.03 -3.00 -11.36
C LEU A 210 -3.60 -1.89 -10.47
N SER A 211 -3.95 -2.19 -9.21
CA SER A 211 -4.48 -1.19 -8.28
C SER A 211 -3.56 0.04 -8.11
N ASN A 212 -2.26 -0.18 -8.21
CA ASN A 212 -1.25 0.85 -8.06
C ASN A 212 -1.43 1.95 -9.14
N ILE A 213 -1.71 1.59 -10.38
CA ILE A 213 -1.76 2.54 -11.49
C ILE A 213 -3.12 3.22 -11.66
N ILE A 214 -4.10 2.92 -10.82
CA ILE A 214 -5.45 3.52 -10.87
C ILE A 214 -5.45 4.77 -9.96
N PRO A 215 -5.59 6.00 -10.50
CA PRO A 215 -5.38 7.23 -9.73
C PRO A 215 -6.31 7.41 -8.53
N TRP A 216 -7.53 6.92 -8.64
CA TRP A 216 -8.54 6.98 -7.59
C TRP A 216 -8.57 5.74 -6.70
N ASN A 217 -7.68 4.78 -6.92
CA ASN A 217 -7.55 3.60 -6.07
C ASN A 217 -6.66 3.90 -4.86
N VAL A 218 -6.89 3.15 -3.77
CA VAL A 218 -6.11 3.22 -2.54
C VAL A 218 -4.60 3.22 -2.74
N HIS A 219 -4.07 2.25 -3.49
CA HIS A 219 -2.63 2.16 -3.68
C HIS A 219 -2.10 3.28 -4.59
N GLY A 220 -2.84 3.63 -5.65
CA GLY A 220 -2.46 4.73 -6.54
C GLY A 220 -2.39 6.09 -5.86
N ALA A 221 -3.32 6.36 -4.95
CA ALA A 221 -3.31 7.56 -4.11
C ALA A 221 -2.13 7.58 -3.14
N LEU A 222 -1.81 6.43 -2.52
CA LEU A 222 -0.65 6.30 -1.64
C LEU A 222 0.66 6.58 -2.37
N PHE A 223 0.85 6.01 -3.56
CA PHE A 223 2.04 6.26 -4.37
C PHE A 223 2.12 7.70 -4.85
N ALA A 224 1.00 8.32 -5.26
CA ALA A 224 0.99 9.72 -5.65
C ALA A 224 1.39 10.65 -4.49
N ALA A 225 0.90 10.38 -3.28
CA ALA A 225 1.26 11.13 -2.09
C ALA A 225 2.74 10.94 -1.70
N THR A 226 3.25 9.70 -1.81
CA THR A 226 4.63 9.38 -1.44
C THR A 226 5.64 9.93 -2.43
N LEU A 227 5.36 9.84 -3.74
CA LEU A 227 6.26 10.30 -4.79
C LEU A 227 6.12 11.80 -5.08
N GLY A 228 5.06 12.45 -4.58
CA GLY A 228 4.76 13.86 -4.86
C GLY A 228 4.39 14.14 -6.33
N ILE A 229 4.07 13.12 -7.11
CA ILE A 229 3.70 13.22 -8.53
C ILE A 229 2.42 12.44 -8.81
N GLY A 230 1.60 12.96 -9.74
CA GLY A 230 0.33 12.33 -10.10
C GLY A 230 0.50 10.93 -10.68
N THR A 231 -0.48 10.05 -10.45
CA THR A 231 -0.46 8.64 -10.86
C THR A 231 -0.13 8.42 -12.33
N LEU A 232 -0.68 9.25 -13.22
CA LEU A 232 -0.45 9.12 -14.67
C LEU A 232 1.00 9.41 -15.09
N VAL A 233 1.77 10.12 -14.26
CA VAL A 233 3.18 10.43 -14.54
C VAL A 233 4.06 9.20 -14.30
N TRP A 234 3.83 8.48 -13.21
CA TRP A 234 4.64 7.31 -12.87
C TRP A 234 4.06 5.99 -13.37
N ALA A 235 2.76 5.93 -13.68
CA ALA A 235 2.08 4.71 -14.15
C ALA A 235 2.80 4.02 -15.32
N PRO A 236 3.32 4.71 -16.36
CA PRO A 236 4.03 4.05 -17.46
C PRO A 236 5.29 3.28 -17.04
N PHE A 237 5.89 3.66 -15.90
CA PHE A 237 7.10 3.04 -15.36
C PHE A 237 6.79 1.89 -14.39
N ALA A 238 5.51 1.67 -14.05
CA ALA A 238 5.08 0.55 -13.23
C ALA A 238 5.06 -0.76 -14.05
N PHE A 239 6.21 -1.19 -14.56
CA PHE A 239 6.32 -2.36 -15.44
C PHE A 239 5.75 -3.63 -14.84
N THR A 240 5.91 -3.82 -13.53
CA THR A 240 5.31 -4.95 -12.81
C THR A 240 3.79 -4.94 -12.88
N ALA A 241 3.16 -3.76 -12.92
CA ALA A 241 1.71 -3.64 -13.06
C ALA A 241 1.20 -4.24 -14.38
N TYR A 242 1.98 -4.13 -15.45
CA TYR A 242 1.61 -4.59 -16.79
C TYR A 242 2.12 -5.99 -17.10
N LEU A 243 3.33 -6.32 -16.66
CA LEU A 243 3.99 -7.58 -16.99
C LEU A 243 3.42 -8.74 -16.20
N THR A 244 3.07 -8.55 -14.93
CA THR A 244 2.60 -9.66 -14.09
C THR A 244 1.33 -10.32 -14.64
N PRO A 245 0.26 -9.60 -15.02
CA PRO A 245 -0.91 -10.23 -15.66
C PRO A 245 -0.53 -11.01 -16.93
N VAL A 246 0.37 -10.47 -17.76
CA VAL A 246 0.80 -11.13 -19.00
C VAL A 246 1.53 -12.44 -18.70
N ILE A 247 2.46 -12.41 -17.74
CA ILE A 247 3.22 -13.58 -17.30
C ILE A 247 2.28 -14.64 -16.71
N THR A 248 1.35 -14.24 -15.85
CA THR A 248 0.37 -15.14 -15.23
C THR A 248 -0.53 -15.80 -16.27
N LEU A 249 -0.94 -15.08 -17.30
CA LEU A 249 -1.72 -15.63 -18.40
C LEU A 249 -0.91 -16.67 -19.21
N ILE A 250 0.37 -16.41 -19.48
CA ILE A 250 1.27 -17.35 -20.15
C ILE A 250 1.46 -18.60 -19.29
N LEU A 251 1.74 -18.43 -17.99
CA LEU A 251 1.93 -19.55 -17.05
C LEU A 251 0.64 -20.37 -16.89
N ALA A 252 -0.53 -19.72 -16.90
CA ALA A 252 -1.81 -20.42 -16.90
C ALA A 252 -1.94 -21.34 -18.11
N TYR A 253 -1.62 -20.84 -19.30
CA TYR A 253 -1.70 -21.62 -20.54
C TYR A 253 -0.68 -22.77 -20.60
N VAL A 254 0.58 -22.49 -20.27
CA VAL A 254 1.68 -23.45 -20.44
C VAL A 254 1.74 -24.48 -19.32
N HIS A 255 1.49 -24.05 -18.07
CA HIS A 255 1.73 -24.87 -16.89
C HIS A 255 0.45 -25.12 -16.08
N TYR A 256 -0.18 -24.10 -15.50
CA TYR A 256 -1.19 -24.30 -14.45
C TYR A 256 -2.41 -25.10 -14.94
N LEU A 257 -2.87 -24.91 -16.18
CA LEU A 257 -4.01 -25.66 -16.69
C LEU A 257 -3.71 -27.16 -16.95
N ARG A 258 -2.44 -27.55 -16.95
CA ARG A 258 -1.95 -28.92 -17.16
C ARG A 258 -1.60 -29.63 -15.85
N THR A 259 -0.94 -28.94 -14.92
CA THR A 259 -0.41 -29.52 -13.66
C THR A 259 -1.33 -29.30 -12.46
N GLU A 260 -1.96 -28.13 -12.36
CA GLU A 260 -2.71 -27.69 -11.18
C GLU A 260 -4.21 -28.03 -11.26
N ARG A 261 -4.50 -29.32 -11.38
CA ARG A 261 -5.87 -29.84 -11.46
C ARG A 261 -6.25 -30.60 -10.21
N ILE A 262 -7.52 -30.45 -9.82
CA ILE A 262 -8.10 -31.28 -8.78
C ILE A 262 -8.25 -32.70 -9.35
N ALA A 263 -7.75 -33.68 -8.59
CA ALA A 263 -7.83 -35.09 -8.95
C ALA A 263 -9.29 -35.52 -9.17
N ALA A 264 -9.52 -36.50 -10.05
CA ALA A 264 -10.86 -36.90 -10.48
C ALA A 264 -11.72 -37.50 -9.35
N ASP A 265 -11.06 -38.10 -8.36
CA ASP A 265 -11.59 -38.75 -7.17
C ASP A 265 -11.77 -37.81 -5.97
N ALA A 266 -11.06 -36.67 -5.94
CA ALA A 266 -11.15 -35.69 -4.86
C ALA A 266 -12.41 -34.81 -4.96
N ASP A 267 -13.09 -34.55 -3.84
CA ASP A 267 -14.20 -33.59 -3.78
C ASP A 267 -13.69 -32.15 -3.92
N ALA A 268 -14.02 -31.51 -5.05
CA ALA A 268 -13.60 -30.15 -5.34
C ALA A 268 -14.16 -29.13 -4.34
N ASN A 269 -15.33 -29.37 -3.73
CA ASN A 269 -15.86 -28.46 -2.71
C ASN A 269 -15.03 -28.50 -1.43
N GLN A 270 -14.54 -29.69 -1.05
CA GLN A 270 -13.69 -29.85 0.13
C GLN A 270 -12.33 -29.17 -0.05
N VAL A 271 -11.74 -29.26 -1.25
CA VAL A 271 -10.46 -28.59 -1.60
C VAL A 271 -10.58 -27.07 -1.54
N TYR A 272 -11.72 -26.51 -1.94
CA TYR A 272 -11.98 -25.06 -1.89
C TYR A 272 -12.43 -24.55 -0.51
N GLY A 273 -12.67 -25.44 0.47
CA GLY A 273 -13.11 -25.07 1.81
C GLY A 273 -14.53 -24.46 1.87
N PRO A 274 -14.91 -23.78 2.97
CA PRO A 274 -16.15 -23.01 3.03
C PRO A 274 -16.12 -21.81 2.09
N GLU A 275 -17.29 -21.30 1.71
CA GLU A 275 -17.36 -20.05 0.96
C GLU A 275 -16.80 -18.90 1.82
N PRO A 276 -16.03 -17.95 1.24
CA PRO A 276 -15.57 -16.78 1.98
C PRO A 276 -16.77 -16.06 2.59
N ALA A 277 -16.90 -16.09 3.92
CA ALA A 277 -17.99 -15.46 4.65
C ALA A 277 -17.78 -13.94 4.64
N GLY A 278 -18.36 -13.24 3.65
CA GLY A 278 -18.39 -11.78 3.59
C GLY A 278 -17.01 -11.11 3.68
N LEU A 279 -17.00 -9.80 3.93
CA LEU A 279 -15.81 -9.14 4.46
C LEU A 279 -15.54 -9.77 5.84
N PRO A 280 -14.32 -10.21 6.17
CA PRO A 280 -13.99 -10.65 7.51
C PRO A 280 -14.39 -9.55 8.48
N GLU A 281 -15.01 -9.93 9.60
CA GLU A 281 -15.27 -8.96 10.65
C GLU A 281 -13.95 -8.30 11.04
N PRO A 282 -13.93 -7.01 11.42
CA PRO A 282 -12.73 -6.33 11.87
C PRO A 282 -11.94 -7.10 12.96
N ALA A 283 -12.62 -7.96 13.71
CA ALA A 283 -12.04 -8.85 14.72
C ALA A 283 -11.18 -10.00 14.15
N GLN A 284 -11.36 -10.38 12.88
CA GLN A 284 -10.56 -11.40 12.19
C GLN A 284 -9.33 -10.82 11.48
N LEU A 285 -9.22 -9.49 11.45
CA LEU A 285 -8.08 -8.73 10.92
C LEU A 285 -7.20 -8.13 12.05
N ALA A 286 -7.50 -8.45 13.31
CA ALA A 286 -6.77 -8.06 14.51
C ALA A 286 -5.88 -9.20 15.00
#